data_AF-A0A0M8WUD3-F1
#
_entry.id   AF-A0A0M8WUD3-F1
#
_cell.length_a   1.000
_cell.length_b   1.000
_cell.length_c   1.000
_cell.angle_alpha   90.00
_cell.angle_beta   90.00
_cell.angle_gamma   90.00
#
_symmetry.space_group_name_H-M   'P 1'
#
loop_
_entity.id
_entity.type
_entity.pdbx_description
1 polymer ?
#
loop_
_entity_poly.entity_id
_entity_poly.type
_entity_poly.pdbx_seq_one_letter_code
_entity_poly.pdbx_strand_id
1 'polypeptide(L)'
;MNDTTPTPPMPSFPPPVPKKSRTNRVIIGSAAAVVAAVIGTGIVVVNSREDGAHENTSVGSTATPSADSVTAAEEEPDSQPTDTGPQVFGLDDVVTYENHVEVSLSKFARGTSSSYASPERTPYVKFVVKVKNDSGKPLDTTLFSVSCSYGQDGKSAEPIFDDGLDGGPETKLLSGRSINVPWACEFPKGEATLQVEVDANGESETAIFTGDVK
;
A
#
# COMPACT_ATOMS: atom_id res chain seq x y z
N MET A 1 -56.18 48.90 -6.19
CA MET A 1 -56.41 48.67 -4.76
C MET A 1 -55.61 47.43 -4.39
N ASN A 2 -54.55 47.59 -3.60
CA ASN A 2 -53.67 46.50 -3.17
C ASN A 2 -54.26 45.90 -1.89
N ASP A 3 -54.54 44.60 -1.91
CA ASP A 3 -54.93 43.83 -0.73
C ASP A 3 -53.76 42.92 -0.37
N THR A 4 -53.03 43.27 0.68
CA THR A 4 -51.90 42.51 1.21
C THR A 4 -52.14 42.30 2.69
N THR A 5 -52.78 41.19 3.03
CA THR A 5 -52.88 40.72 4.41
C THR A 5 -51.53 40.21 4.89
N PRO A 6 -50.99 40.65 6.04
CA PRO A 6 -49.74 40.14 6.57
C PRO A 6 -49.93 38.75 7.19
N THR A 7 -49.10 37.78 6.80
CA THR A 7 -48.99 36.47 7.45
C THR A 7 -48.39 36.58 8.86
N PRO A 8 -48.86 35.80 9.85
CA PRO A 8 -48.35 35.84 11.22
C PRO A 8 -46.94 35.22 11.32
N PRO A 9 -46.12 35.65 12.31
CA PRO A 9 -44.78 35.09 12.52
C PRO A 9 -44.85 33.66 13.08
N MET A 10 -44.03 32.77 12.53
CA MET A 10 -43.88 31.39 13.02
C MET A 10 -43.12 31.36 14.37
N PRO A 11 -43.43 30.41 15.27
CA PRO A 11 -42.73 30.27 16.55
C PRO A 11 -41.29 29.77 16.37
N SER A 12 -40.36 30.36 17.13
CA SER A 12 -38.94 30.01 17.13
C SER A 12 -38.68 28.63 17.73
N PHE A 13 -38.01 27.75 16.99
CA PHE A 13 -37.52 26.46 17.50
C PHE A 13 -36.25 26.66 18.36
N PRO A 14 -36.12 25.99 19.52
CA PRO A 14 -34.90 26.04 20.33
C PRO A 14 -33.75 25.28 19.65
N PRO A 15 -32.48 25.65 19.92
CA PRO A 15 -31.32 25.00 19.30
C PRO A 15 -31.15 23.56 19.81
N PRO A 16 -30.63 22.64 18.96
CA PRO A 16 -30.41 21.25 19.34
C PRO A 16 -29.28 21.11 20.36
N VAL A 17 -29.51 20.27 21.37
CA VAL A 17 -28.57 19.97 22.46
C VAL A 17 -27.45 19.04 21.95
N PRO A 18 -26.16 19.31 22.21
CA PRO A 18 -25.07 18.43 21.78
C PRO A 18 -25.08 17.11 22.56
N LYS A 19 -25.11 15.98 21.85
CA LYS A 19 -24.99 14.63 22.43
C LYS A 19 -23.52 14.28 22.68
N LYS A 20 -23.17 14.09 23.95
CA LYS A 20 -21.86 13.61 24.42
C LYS A 20 -21.66 12.15 24.02
N SER A 21 -20.70 11.86 23.12
CA SER A 21 -20.33 10.49 22.77
C SER A 21 -19.48 9.87 23.90
N ARG A 22 -19.75 8.59 24.19
CA ARG A 22 -19.05 7.81 25.21
C ARG A 22 -17.85 7.10 24.56
N THR A 23 -16.66 7.39 25.07
CA THR A 23 -15.38 6.78 24.67
C THR A 23 -15.32 5.31 25.10
N ASN A 24 -15.15 4.40 24.13
CA ASN A 24 -14.87 2.99 24.38
C ASN A 24 -13.39 2.81 24.73
N ARG A 25 -13.10 2.24 25.91
CA ARG A 25 -11.76 1.80 26.32
C ARG A 25 -11.51 0.40 25.76
N VAL A 26 -10.48 0.24 24.95
CA VAL A 26 -10.00 -1.08 24.49
C VAL A 26 -9.02 -1.64 25.52
N ILE A 27 -9.25 -2.89 25.89
CA ILE A 27 -8.53 -3.69 26.87
C ILE A 27 -7.31 -4.29 26.17
N ILE A 28 -6.10 -3.98 26.65
CA ILE A 28 -4.85 -4.63 26.20
C ILE A 28 -4.71 -5.94 26.98
N GLY A 29 -4.90 -7.05 26.27
CA GLY A 29 -4.75 -8.41 26.80
C GLY A 29 -3.29 -8.82 26.87
N SER A 30 -2.86 -9.19 28.08
CA SER A 30 -1.55 -9.76 28.38
C SER A 30 -1.41 -11.18 27.84
N ALA A 31 -0.23 -11.54 27.34
CA ALA A 31 0.23 -12.93 27.32
C ALA A 31 1.75 -12.99 27.45
N ALA A 32 2.21 -13.58 28.55
CA ALA A 32 3.58 -13.98 28.78
C ALA A 32 3.70 -15.48 28.50
N ALA A 33 4.77 -15.94 27.84
CA ALA A 33 5.31 -17.28 28.08
C ALA A 33 6.72 -17.51 27.48
N VAL A 34 7.66 -17.73 28.41
CA VAL A 34 8.63 -18.84 28.47
C VAL A 34 9.56 -19.07 27.27
N VAL A 35 10.82 -18.62 27.43
CA VAL A 35 11.96 -19.06 26.63
C VAL A 35 12.64 -20.24 27.31
N ALA A 36 12.58 -21.42 26.70
CA ALA A 36 13.41 -22.57 27.06
C ALA A 36 14.48 -22.77 25.97
N ALA A 37 15.74 -22.76 26.40
CA ALA A 37 16.92 -22.89 25.57
C ALA A 37 17.22 -24.36 25.22
N VAL A 38 17.71 -24.62 24.01
CA VAL A 38 18.66 -25.72 23.74
C VAL A 38 19.63 -25.30 22.63
N ILE A 39 20.92 -25.29 22.97
CA ILE A 39 22.07 -25.14 22.08
C ILE A 39 22.44 -26.56 21.59
N GLY A 40 22.67 -26.75 20.29
CA GLY A 40 23.14 -28.03 19.76
C GLY A 40 23.63 -27.94 18.31
N THR A 41 24.94 -28.06 18.14
CA THR A 41 25.74 -28.06 16.91
C THR A 41 25.45 -29.22 15.95
N GLY A 42 25.63 -29.00 14.65
CA GLY A 42 25.87 -30.08 13.68
C GLY A 42 25.92 -29.63 12.22
N ILE A 43 27.09 -29.20 11.73
CA ILE A 43 27.36 -29.10 10.29
C ILE A 43 27.75 -30.50 9.82
N VAL A 44 26.99 -31.07 8.89
CA VAL A 44 27.45 -32.16 8.02
C VAL A 44 27.09 -31.79 6.58
N VAL A 45 28.09 -31.38 5.81
CA VAL A 45 27.99 -31.30 4.35
C VAL A 45 28.64 -32.56 3.80
N VAL A 46 27.81 -33.46 3.27
CA VAL A 46 28.25 -34.44 2.29
C VAL A 46 27.21 -34.44 1.18
N ASN A 47 27.62 -34.07 -0.02
CA ASN A 47 27.14 -34.76 -1.22
C ASN A 47 28.16 -34.61 -2.33
N SER A 48 28.84 -35.73 -2.57
CA SER A 48 29.60 -36.03 -3.77
C SER A 48 28.64 -36.12 -4.96
N ARG A 49 29.01 -35.49 -6.07
CA ARG A 49 28.40 -35.75 -7.39
C ARG A 49 28.87 -37.12 -7.89
N GLU A 50 27.90 -37.93 -8.27
CA GLU A 50 28.08 -39.23 -8.93
C GLU A 50 28.49 -39.05 -10.41
N ASP A 51 29.47 -39.84 -10.83
CA ASP A 51 29.60 -40.32 -12.19
C ASP A 51 30.41 -41.62 -12.16
N GLY A 52 29.91 -42.67 -12.83
CA GLY A 52 30.73 -43.79 -13.29
C GLY A 52 30.48 -45.14 -12.62
N ALA A 53 29.85 -46.03 -13.39
CA ALA A 53 29.66 -47.46 -13.14
C ALA A 53 30.93 -48.22 -12.74
N HIS A 54 30.79 -49.25 -11.89
CA HIS A 54 31.46 -50.56 -12.02
C HIS A 54 30.86 -51.56 -10.99
N GLU A 55 30.51 -52.76 -11.45
CA GLU A 55 30.10 -53.91 -10.63
C GLU A 55 31.23 -54.41 -9.71
N ASN A 56 30.89 -54.87 -8.49
CA ASN A 56 31.45 -56.11 -7.92
C ASN A 56 30.72 -56.55 -6.62
N THR A 57 30.41 -57.85 -6.60
CA THR A 57 29.83 -58.65 -5.51
C THR A 57 30.81 -58.85 -4.33
N SER A 58 30.35 -58.75 -3.07
CA SER A 58 30.75 -59.65 -1.97
C SER A 58 29.96 -59.44 -0.64
N VAL A 59 29.16 -60.47 -0.30
CA VAL A 59 28.93 -61.13 1.01
C VAL A 59 28.89 -60.33 2.33
N GLY A 60 27.70 -60.34 2.96
CA GLY A 60 27.51 -60.94 4.30
C GLY A 60 27.36 -60.02 5.53
N SER A 61 26.13 -59.89 6.05
CA SER A 61 25.74 -60.42 7.37
C SER A 61 24.30 -60.06 7.75
N THR A 62 23.59 -61.10 8.20
CA THR A 62 22.25 -61.14 8.82
C THR A 62 22.16 -60.36 10.13
N ALA A 63 21.10 -59.56 10.30
CA ALA A 63 20.21 -59.55 11.48
C ALA A 63 19.07 -58.51 11.31
N THR A 64 17.83 -58.97 11.25
CA THR A 64 16.60 -58.22 11.63
C THR A 64 16.28 -58.58 13.10
N PRO A 65 15.30 -57.96 13.82
CA PRO A 65 14.43 -56.83 13.47
C PRO A 65 14.17 -55.81 14.61
N SER A 66 13.63 -54.64 14.26
CA SER A 66 12.67 -53.79 15.03
C SER A 66 12.84 -52.34 14.58
N ALA A 67 11.85 -51.47 14.50
CA ALA A 67 10.40 -51.49 14.52
C ALA A 67 10.04 -50.01 14.32
N ASP A 68 9.00 -49.72 13.55
CA ASP A 68 8.37 -48.40 13.46
C ASP A 68 9.25 -47.27 12.90
N SER A 69 8.78 -46.30 12.12
CA SER A 69 7.44 -45.76 11.94
C SER A 69 7.51 -44.75 10.78
N VAL A 70 6.43 -44.72 10.00
CA VAL A 70 5.77 -43.53 9.43
C VAL A 70 6.61 -42.54 8.60
N THR A 71 6.32 -42.59 7.29
CA THR A 71 6.32 -41.50 6.30
C THR A 71 6.25 -40.09 6.91
N ALA A 72 7.28 -39.28 6.71
CA ALA A 72 7.21 -37.83 6.90
C ALA A 72 7.30 -37.16 5.53
N ALA A 73 6.21 -36.49 5.16
CA ALA A 73 6.11 -35.64 3.99
C ALA A 73 7.10 -34.48 4.09
N GLU A 74 7.70 -34.16 2.95
CA GLU A 74 8.55 -32.99 2.74
C GLU A 74 7.64 -31.74 2.81
N GLU A 75 7.70 -31.03 3.92
CA GLU A 75 6.99 -29.75 4.12
C GLU A 75 7.92 -28.63 3.64
N GLU A 76 7.51 -27.92 2.59
CA GLU A 76 8.19 -26.72 2.10
C GLU A 76 8.35 -25.69 3.22
N PRO A 77 9.45 -24.90 3.24
CA PRO A 77 9.60 -23.87 4.24
C PRO A 77 8.54 -22.77 4.04
N ASP A 78 7.61 -22.72 4.98
CA ASP A 78 6.70 -21.61 5.24
C ASP A 78 7.51 -20.32 5.37
N SER A 79 7.43 -19.49 4.33
CA SER A 79 8.06 -18.18 4.30
C SER A 79 7.23 -17.25 5.17
N GLN A 80 7.55 -17.22 6.45
CA GLN A 80 6.93 -16.32 7.40
C GLN A 80 7.17 -14.86 6.94
N PRO A 81 6.13 -14.05 6.69
CA PRO A 81 6.30 -12.68 6.24
C PRO A 81 7.02 -11.87 7.32
N THR A 82 8.18 -11.33 6.98
CA THR A 82 8.80 -10.27 7.76
C THR A 82 7.92 -9.04 7.66
N ASP A 83 7.18 -8.75 8.72
CA ASP A 83 6.51 -7.47 8.94
C ASP A 83 7.57 -6.38 9.20
N THR A 84 8.26 -6.00 8.13
CA THR A 84 9.00 -4.74 8.04
C THR A 84 7.95 -3.66 7.91
N GLY A 85 7.73 -2.89 8.98
CA GLY A 85 6.72 -1.83 9.02
C GLY A 85 6.76 -0.85 7.82
N PRO A 86 5.79 0.08 7.73
CA PRO A 86 5.48 0.80 6.49
C PRO A 86 6.73 1.38 5.84
N GLN A 87 7.05 0.91 4.63
CA GLN A 87 8.20 1.37 3.88
C GLN A 87 7.89 2.76 3.31
N VAL A 88 8.78 3.72 3.60
CA VAL A 88 8.69 5.09 3.13
C VAL A 88 9.73 5.30 2.03
N PHE A 89 9.28 5.79 0.89
CA PHE A 89 10.08 5.96 -0.32
C PHE A 89 10.33 7.45 -0.61
N GLY A 90 11.45 7.78 -1.27
CA GLY A 90 11.69 9.11 -1.83
C GLY A 90 10.78 9.40 -3.02
N LEU A 91 10.51 10.68 -3.32
CA LEU A 91 9.64 11.08 -4.44
C LEU A 91 10.12 10.59 -5.83
N ASP A 92 11.38 10.19 -5.96
CA ASP A 92 12.01 9.68 -7.19
C ASP A 92 12.22 8.16 -7.19
N ASP A 93 11.83 7.46 -6.13
CA ASP A 93 11.94 6.01 -6.02
C ASP A 93 10.89 5.28 -6.88
N VAL A 94 11.18 4.00 -7.13
CA VAL A 94 10.25 3.04 -7.74
C VAL A 94 9.92 1.96 -6.73
N VAL A 95 8.63 1.80 -6.43
CA VAL A 95 8.12 0.74 -5.55
C VAL A 95 7.70 -0.42 -6.42
N THR A 96 8.25 -1.60 -6.15
CA THR A 96 7.86 -2.86 -6.81
C THR A 96 7.21 -3.77 -5.79
N TYR A 97 5.94 -4.10 -6.01
CA TYR A 97 5.22 -5.05 -5.18
C TYR A 97 5.60 -6.50 -5.52
N GLU A 98 5.32 -7.43 -4.60
CA GLU A 98 5.57 -8.86 -4.81
C GLU A 98 4.86 -9.42 -6.05
N ASN A 99 3.70 -8.87 -6.40
CA ASN A 99 2.93 -9.24 -7.59
C ASN A 99 3.46 -8.63 -8.90
N HIS A 100 4.66 -8.03 -8.90
CA HIS A 100 5.28 -7.37 -10.06
C HIS A 100 4.50 -6.18 -10.63
N VAL A 101 3.70 -5.51 -9.80
CA VAL A 101 3.22 -4.16 -10.11
C VAL A 101 4.26 -3.15 -9.62
N GLU A 102 4.58 -2.15 -10.44
CA GLU A 102 5.48 -1.06 -10.07
C GLU A 102 4.72 0.27 -10.02
N VAL A 103 5.01 1.08 -9.01
CA VAL A 103 4.52 2.46 -8.84
C VAL A 103 5.71 3.41 -8.72
N SER A 104 5.64 4.54 -9.43
CA SER A 104 6.65 5.60 -9.34
C SER A 104 6.03 6.97 -9.59
N LEU A 105 6.65 8.02 -9.07
CA LEU A 105 6.24 9.41 -9.25
C LEU A 105 7.25 10.15 -10.12
N SER A 106 6.78 11.14 -10.89
CA SER A 106 7.67 11.94 -11.74
C SER A 106 7.05 13.29 -12.12
N LYS A 107 7.85 14.15 -12.76
CA LYS A 107 7.40 15.41 -13.37
C LYS A 107 6.68 16.37 -12.41
N PHE A 108 7.16 16.43 -11.17
CA PHE A 108 6.68 17.40 -10.19
C PHE A 108 6.77 18.82 -10.71
N ALA A 109 5.69 19.57 -10.60
CA ALA A 109 5.63 20.99 -10.95
C ALA A 109 4.57 21.70 -10.12
N ARG A 110 4.86 22.94 -9.73
CA ARG A 110 3.89 23.80 -9.04
C ARG A 110 2.96 24.48 -10.04
N GLY A 111 1.74 24.78 -9.61
CA GLY A 111 0.74 25.46 -10.42
C GLY A 111 -0.33 26.15 -9.59
N THR A 112 -1.37 26.61 -10.27
CA THR A 112 -2.59 27.14 -9.66
C THR A 112 -3.75 26.71 -10.54
N SER A 113 -4.78 26.14 -9.94
CA SER A 113 -5.91 25.58 -10.68
C SER A 113 -6.72 26.68 -11.37
N SER A 114 -7.45 26.30 -12.42
CA SER A 114 -8.27 27.20 -13.22
C SER A 114 -9.50 27.69 -12.43
N SER A 115 -10.29 28.57 -13.06
CA SER A 115 -11.60 28.98 -12.52
C SER A 115 -12.70 27.94 -12.76
N TYR A 116 -12.42 26.87 -13.50
CA TYR A 116 -13.36 25.76 -13.72
C TYR A 116 -12.97 24.51 -12.91
N ALA A 117 -11.87 24.60 -12.18
CA ALA A 117 -11.35 23.53 -11.37
C ALA A 117 -12.12 23.36 -10.06
N SER A 118 -11.94 22.18 -9.46
CA SER A 118 -12.34 21.90 -8.08
C SER A 118 -11.13 21.43 -7.29
N PRO A 119 -10.66 22.18 -6.28
CA PRO A 119 -11.03 23.56 -5.95
C PRO A 119 -10.50 24.59 -6.98
N GLU A 120 -11.19 25.71 -7.14
CA GLU A 120 -10.81 26.79 -8.08
C GLU A 120 -9.67 27.68 -7.55
N ARG A 121 -8.78 28.14 -8.43
CA ARG A 121 -7.70 29.10 -8.12
C ARG A 121 -6.80 28.69 -6.94
N THR A 122 -6.64 27.39 -6.73
CA THR A 122 -5.91 26.80 -5.61
C THR A 122 -4.46 26.49 -6.02
N PRO A 123 -3.44 26.93 -5.24
CA PRO A 123 -2.06 26.49 -5.44
C PRO A 123 -1.93 24.98 -5.30
N TYR A 124 -1.20 24.34 -6.22
CA TYR A 124 -1.05 22.90 -6.22
C TYR A 124 0.36 22.46 -6.63
N VAL A 125 0.66 21.19 -6.35
CA VAL A 125 1.72 20.44 -7.00
C VAL A 125 1.09 19.38 -7.91
N LYS A 126 1.51 19.34 -9.17
CA LYS A 126 1.16 18.30 -10.13
C LYS A 126 2.33 17.36 -10.33
N PHE A 127 2.03 16.10 -10.58
CA PHE A 127 3.00 15.05 -10.88
C PHE A 127 2.33 13.97 -11.74
N VAL A 128 3.12 13.01 -12.19
CA VAL A 128 2.62 11.84 -12.89
C VAL A 128 2.87 10.62 -12.03
N VAL A 129 1.79 9.90 -11.70
CA VAL A 129 1.86 8.56 -11.15
C VAL A 129 1.97 7.59 -12.32
N LYS A 130 3.06 6.82 -12.36
CA LYS A 130 3.20 5.74 -13.33
C LYS A 130 2.93 4.41 -12.64
N VAL A 131 1.96 3.68 -13.17
CA VAL A 131 1.69 2.29 -12.79
C VAL A 131 2.12 1.39 -13.93
N LYS A 132 2.98 0.42 -13.65
CA LYS A 132 3.40 -0.61 -14.61
C LYS A 132 2.96 -1.96 -14.08
N ASN A 133 2.30 -2.74 -14.93
CA ASN A 133 1.80 -4.05 -14.56
C ASN A 133 2.62 -5.13 -15.29
N ASP A 134 3.48 -5.85 -14.56
CA ASP A 134 4.19 -7.03 -15.06
C ASP A 134 3.75 -8.32 -14.34
N SER A 135 2.58 -8.33 -13.71
CA SER A 135 2.05 -9.46 -12.92
C SER A 135 1.66 -10.70 -13.73
N GLY A 136 1.68 -10.64 -15.07
CA GLY A 136 1.17 -11.70 -15.95
C GLY A 136 -0.36 -11.78 -16.03
N LYS A 137 -1.10 -10.90 -15.34
CA LYS A 137 -2.58 -10.82 -15.37
C LYS A 137 -3.05 -9.38 -15.59
N PRO A 138 -4.29 -9.14 -16.05
CA PRO A 138 -4.85 -7.78 -16.06
C PRO A 138 -4.99 -7.23 -14.63
N LEU A 139 -4.52 -6.01 -14.40
CA LEU A 139 -4.71 -5.25 -13.16
C LEU A 139 -5.94 -4.34 -13.32
N ASP A 140 -6.93 -4.47 -12.45
CA ASP A 140 -8.08 -3.57 -12.43
C ASP A 140 -7.70 -2.28 -11.70
N THR A 141 -7.69 -1.14 -12.38
CA THR A 141 -7.29 0.14 -11.77
C THR A 141 -8.48 1.01 -11.39
N THR A 142 -9.70 0.48 -11.44
CA THR A 142 -10.92 1.26 -11.17
C THR A 142 -11.02 1.77 -9.72
N LEU A 143 -10.31 1.13 -8.79
CA LEU A 143 -10.18 1.57 -7.39
C LEU A 143 -8.84 2.28 -7.11
N PHE A 144 -8.12 2.70 -8.15
CA PHE A 144 -6.91 3.51 -8.00
C PHE A 144 -7.20 4.77 -7.18
N SER A 145 -6.36 5.04 -6.19
CA SER A 145 -6.47 6.25 -5.37
C SER A 145 -5.12 6.86 -5.06
N VAL A 146 -5.12 8.19 -4.91
CA VAL A 146 -3.95 8.96 -4.47
C VAL A 146 -4.41 9.91 -3.38
N SER A 147 -3.72 9.85 -2.24
CA SER A 147 -3.88 10.79 -1.14
C SER A 147 -2.61 11.61 -0.99
N CYS A 148 -2.75 12.85 -0.53
CA CYS A 148 -1.61 13.76 -0.34
C CYS A 148 -1.69 14.42 1.03
N SER A 149 -0.53 14.66 1.62
CA SER A 149 -0.36 15.58 2.75
C SER A 149 0.89 16.43 2.58
N TYR A 150 0.94 17.58 3.24
CA TYR A 150 2.06 18.50 3.16
C TYR A 150 2.49 19.06 4.51
N GLY A 151 3.74 19.54 4.53
CA GLY A 151 4.36 20.11 5.72
C GLY A 151 4.73 19.06 6.76
N GLN A 152 5.57 19.46 7.72
CA GLN A 152 6.07 18.56 8.77
C GLN A 152 4.96 18.08 9.72
N ASP A 153 3.85 18.82 9.80
CA ASP A 153 2.69 18.48 10.63
C ASP A 153 1.70 17.54 9.91
N GLY A 154 1.95 17.16 8.65
CA GLY A 154 1.12 16.22 7.90
C GLY A 154 -0.30 16.73 7.58
N LYS A 155 -0.41 17.98 7.11
CA LYS A 155 -1.72 18.56 6.76
C LYS A 155 -2.28 17.86 5.53
N SER A 156 -3.51 17.38 5.61
CA SER A 156 -4.20 16.76 4.48
C SER A 156 -4.35 17.75 3.32
N ALA A 157 -4.17 17.28 2.09
CA ALA A 157 -4.32 18.04 0.87
C ALA A 157 -5.48 17.51 0.04
N GLU A 158 -6.30 18.41 -0.49
CA GLU A 158 -7.38 18.04 -1.40
C GLU A 158 -6.82 17.77 -2.82
N PRO A 159 -7.35 16.77 -3.55
CA PRO A 159 -7.01 16.59 -4.96
C PRO A 159 -7.56 17.75 -5.80
N ILE A 160 -6.82 18.11 -6.86
CA ILE A 160 -7.27 19.11 -7.84
C ILE A 160 -7.87 18.39 -9.05
N PHE A 161 -9.12 18.71 -9.37
CA PHE A 161 -9.78 18.34 -10.62
C PHE A 161 -9.84 19.54 -11.55
N ASP A 162 -9.24 19.44 -12.73
CA ASP A 162 -9.12 20.50 -13.76
C ASP A 162 -8.84 19.86 -15.13
N ASP A 163 -8.65 20.67 -16.17
CA ASP A 163 -8.29 20.16 -17.52
C ASP A 163 -7.00 19.29 -17.48
N GLY A 164 -7.15 18.02 -17.87
CA GLY A 164 -6.07 17.03 -17.84
C GLY A 164 -5.73 16.50 -16.44
N LEU A 165 -6.55 16.78 -15.43
CA LEU A 165 -6.48 16.29 -14.07
C LEU A 165 -7.82 15.63 -13.70
N ASP A 166 -8.13 14.53 -14.38
CA ASP A 166 -9.45 13.89 -14.37
C ASP A 166 -9.64 12.87 -13.24
N GLY A 167 -8.62 12.69 -12.39
CA GLY A 167 -8.62 11.67 -11.35
C GLY A 167 -8.06 10.33 -11.81
N GLY A 168 -8.59 9.25 -11.24
CA GLY A 168 -8.04 7.90 -11.41
C GLY A 168 -8.36 7.27 -12.76
N PRO A 169 -7.56 6.30 -13.24
CA PRO A 169 -7.83 5.59 -14.48
C PRO A 169 -8.96 4.55 -14.36
N GLU A 170 -9.98 4.66 -15.20
CA GLU A 170 -11.10 3.70 -15.28
C GLU A 170 -10.82 2.59 -16.31
N THR A 171 -9.86 1.71 -16.03
CA THR A 171 -9.46 0.67 -16.99
C THR A 171 -8.94 -0.61 -16.33
N LYS A 172 -8.77 -1.65 -17.15
CA LYS A 172 -7.93 -2.81 -16.84
C LYS A 172 -6.60 -2.68 -17.55
N LEU A 173 -5.52 -2.53 -16.80
CA LEU A 173 -4.16 -2.44 -17.33
C LEU A 173 -3.64 -3.86 -17.61
N LEU A 174 -3.44 -4.20 -18.88
CA LEU A 174 -2.88 -5.50 -19.26
C LEU A 174 -1.41 -5.64 -18.83
N SER A 175 -0.96 -6.89 -18.64
CA SER A 175 0.44 -7.19 -18.34
C SER A 175 1.39 -6.67 -19.43
N GLY A 176 2.59 -6.23 -19.03
CA GLY A 176 3.59 -5.61 -19.89
C GLY A 176 3.27 -4.17 -20.28
N ARG A 177 2.19 -3.58 -19.75
CA ARG A 177 1.80 -2.20 -20.05
C ARG A 177 2.03 -1.28 -18.86
N SER A 178 2.14 0.01 -19.16
CA SER A 178 2.12 1.07 -18.16
C SER A 178 1.03 2.08 -18.49
N ILE A 179 0.52 2.73 -17.45
CA ILE A 179 -0.31 3.93 -17.55
C ILE A 179 0.35 5.06 -16.78
N ASN A 180 0.21 6.28 -17.32
CA ASN A 180 0.66 7.51 -16.68
C ASN A 180 -0.60 8.30 -16.30
N VAL A 181 -0.78 8.54 -15.01
CA VAL A 181 -1.93 9.25 -14.46
C VAL A 181 -1.44 10.61 -13.99
N PRO A 182 -1.78 11.71 -14.70
CA PRO A 182 -1.55 13.05 -14.18
C PRO A 182 -2.38 13.25 -12.90
N TRP A 183 -1.74 13.69 -11.84
CA TRP A 183 -2.40 13.98 -10.58
C TRP A 183 -1.94 15.33 -10.05
N ALA A 184 -2.78 15.97 -9.25
CA ALA A 184 -2.40 17.16 -8.53
C ALA A 184 -3.12 17.23 -7.19
N CYS A 185 -2.43 17.78 -6.20
CA CYS A 185 -2.93 17.98 -4.85
C CYS A 185 -2.69 19.43 -4.44
N GLU A 186 -3.59 19.99 -3.62
CA GLU A 186 -3.39 21.27 -2.98
C GLU A 186 -2.00 21.31 -2.34
N PHE A 187 -1.27 22.38 -2.63
CA PHE A 187 0.08 22.55 -2.13
C PHE A 187 0.40 24.04 -2.02
N PRO A 188 0.31 24.62 -0.81
CA PRO A 188 0.57 26.03 -0.61
C PRO A 188 1.97 26.43 -1.08
N LYS A 189 2.11 27.64 -1.63
CA LYS A 189 3.35 28.11 -2.29
C LYS A 189 4.59 28.10 -1.39
N GLY A 190 4.42 28.17 -0.08
CA GLY A 190 5.51 28.17 0.90
C GLY A 190 5.87 26.78 1.45
N GLU A 191 5.10 25.76 1.14
CA GLU A 191 5.36 24.39 1.60
C GLU A 191 6.37 23.72 0.68
N ALA A 192 7.26 22.91 1.26
CA ALA A 192 8.30 22.17 0.53
C ALA A 192 8.09 20.66 0.62
N THR A 193 7.81 20.16 1.82
CA THR A 193 7.64 18.72 2.07
C THR A 193 6.25 18.24 1.64
N LEU A 194 6.22 17.22 0.79
CA LEU A 194 5.03 16.54 0.29
C LEU A 194 5.13 15.06 0.67
N GLN A 195 4.03 14.48 1.13
CA GLN A 195 3.80 13.04 1.18
C GLN A 195 2.69 12.67 0.20
N VAL A 196 2.90 11.59 -0.55
CA VAL A 196 1.95 11.04 -1.52
C VAL A 196 1.76 9.57 -1.21
N GLU A 197 0.52 9.17 -1.03
CA GLU A 197 0.13 7.78 -0.84
C GLU A 197 -0.58 7.30 -2.10
N VAL A 198 -0.12 6.18 -2.66
CA VAL A 198 -0.69 5.62 -3.89
C VAL A 198 -1.19 4.21 -3.61
N ASP A 199 -2.47 3.99 -3.89
CA ASP A 199 -3.05 2.67 -4.00
C ASP A 199 -3.38 2.42 -5.48
N ALA A 200 -2.72 1.42 -6.07
CA ALA A 200 -2.84 1.16 -7.49
C ALA A 200 -4.20 0.53 -7.89
N ASN A 201 -4.87 -0.19 -6.98
CA ASN A 201 -6.03 -1.03 -7.32
C ASN A 201 -7.01 -1.34 -6.17
N GLY A 202 -6.85 -0.79 -4.98
CA GLY A 202 -7.71 -1.06 -3.82
C GLY A 202 -7.39 -2.37 -3.07
N GLU A 203 -6.37 -3.11 -3.53
CA GLU A 203 -6.02 -4.44 -2.98
C GLU A 203 -4.53 -4.56 -2.64
N SER A 204 -3.67 -3.77 -3.30
CA SER A 204 -2.23 -3.74 -3.04
C SER A 204 -1.94 -2.89 -1.80
N GLU A 205 -0.78 -3.12 -1.18
CA GLU A 205 -0.30 -2.22 -0.13
C GLU A 205 -0.14 -0.79 -0.66
N THR A 206 -0.50 0.21 0.14
CA THR A 206 -0.32 1.61 -0.24
C THR A 206 1.15 1.96 -0.27
N ALA A 207 1.64 2.45 -1.42
CA ALA A 207 3.00 3.00 -1.52
C ALA A 207 3.03 4.42 -0.95
N ILE A 208 3.93 4.67 0.01
CA ILE A 208 4.06 5.98 0.67
C ILE A 208 5.36 6.65 0.21
N PHE A 209 5.23 7.74 -0.53
CA PHE A 209 6.34 8.55 -1.01
C PHE A 209 6.43 9.85 -0.21
N THR A 210 7.62 10.33 0.11
CA THR A 210 7.83 11.62 0.78
C THR A 210 9.10 12.32 0.31
N GLY A 211 9.09 13.65 0.35
CA GLY A 211 10.26 14.45 0.03
C GLY A 211 9.92 15.90 -0.27
N ASP A 212 10.93 16.68 -0.61
CA ASP A 212 10.77 18.09 -0.91
C ASP A 212 10.53 18.34 -2.40
N VAL A 213 9.50 19.12 -2.70
CA VAL A 213 9.17 19.62 -4.05
C VAL A 213 9.74 21.01 -4.22
N LYS A 214 10.52 21.19 -5.29
CA LYS A 214 11.14 22.48 -5.65
C LYS A 214 10.14 23.40 -6.35
#